data_AF-A0A917EGL3-F1
#
_entry.id   AF-A0A917EGL3-F1
#
_cell.length_a   1.000
_cell.length_b   1.000
_cell.length_c   1.000
_cell.angle_alpha   90.00
_cell.angle_beta   90.00
_cell.angle_gamma   90.00
#
_symmetry.space_group_name_H-M   'P 1'
#
loop_
_entity.id
_entity.type
_entity.pdbx_description
1 polymer ?
#
loop_
_entity_poly.entity_id
_entity_poly.type
_entity_poly.pdbx_seq_one_letter_code
_entity_poly.pdbx_strand_id
1 'polypeptide(L)' 'MSAPTTNVERQASRHRGPIWGIIAALLFGGIMGAAITVAATDGSAPSGSDVQIDGRTGATEPAD' A
#
# COMPACT_ATOMS: atom_id res chain seq x y z
N MET A 1 1.31 47.40 13.69
CA MET A 1 2.24 46.51 12.97
C MET A 1 1.64 46.22 11.60
N SER A 2 2.38 46.44 10.52
CA SER A 2 1.96 46.03 9.17
C SER A 2 2.21 44.54 8.99
N ALA A 3 1.31 43.86 8.27
CA ALA A 3 1.43 42.44 8.01
C ALA A 3 2.69 42.14 7.15
N PRO A 4 3.37 41.00 7.37
CA PRO A 4 4.49 40.59 6.54
C PRO A 4 4.04 40.41 5.08
N THR A 5 4.83 40.94 4.14
CA THR A 5 4.59 40.75 2.70
C THR A 5 5.14 39.40 2.24
N THR A 6 4.27 38.38 2.27
CA THR A 6 4.63 37.04 1.78
C THR A 6 4.71 37.03 0.26
N ASN A 7 5.83 36.55 -0.29
CA ASN A 7 5.99 36.29 -1.72
C ASN A 7 5.41 34.91 -2.07
N VAL A 8 4.26 34.89 -2.74
CA VAL A 8 3.50 33.68 -3.06
C VAL A 8 4.17 32.85 -4.16
N GLU A 9 4.86 33.47 -5.11
CA GLU A 9 5.57 32.77 -6.19
C GLU A 9 6.73 31.92 -5.65
N ARG A 10 7.49 32.48 -4.69
CA ARG A 10 8.58 31.79 -3.99
C ARG A 10 8.06 30.64 -3.15
N GLN A 11 6.90 30.78 -2.52
CA GLN A 11 6.30 29.68 -1.77
C GLN A 11 5.78 28.59 -2.73
N ALA A 12 5.08 28.95 -3.79
CA ALA A 12 4.57 27.99 -4.77
C ALA A 12 5.70 27.12 -5.36
N SER A 13 6.83 27.72 -5.74
CA SER A 13 7.98 26.96 -6.26
C SER A 13 8.57 25.98 -5.24
N ARG A 14 8.62 26.33 -3.95
CA ARG A 14 9.13 25.47 -2.87
C ARG A 14 8.18 24.34 -2.50
N HIS A 15 6.87 24.54 -2.61
CA HIS A 15 5.86 23.54 -2.26
C HIS A 15 5.54 22.59 -3.40
N ARG A 16 5.87 22.94 -4.65
CA ARG A 16 5.67 22.08 -5.82
C ARG A 16 6.27 20.69 -5.67
N GLY A 17 7.52 20.58 -5.19
CA GLY A 17 8.17 19.29 -4.96
C GLY A 17 7.42 18.42 -3.94
N PRO A 18 7.19 18.92 -2.71
CA PRO A 18 6.40 18.20 -1.70
C PRO A 18 5.00 17.79 -2.17
N ILE A 19 4.28 18.67 -2.88
CA ILE A 19 2.94 18.37 -3.41
C ILE A 19 2.99 17.18 -4.37
N TRP A 20 3.96 17.16 -5.29
CA TRP A 20 4.16 16.02 -6.19
C TRP A 20 4.50 14.74 -5.45
N GLY A 21 5.31 14.82 -4.39
CA GLY A 21 5.60 13.67 -3.52
C GLY A 21 4.35 13.09 -2.85
N ILE A 22 3.47 13.96 -2.35
CA ILE A 22 2.18 13.55 -1.76
C ILE A 22 1.31 12.87 -2.81
N ILE A 23 1.17 13.45 -4.00
CA ILE A 23 0.38 12.86 -5.09
C ILE A 23 0.92 11.48 -5.47
N ALA A 24 2.24 11.33 -5.60
CA ALA A 24 2.87 10.05 -5.90
C ALA A 24 2.62 9.01 -4.79
N ALA A 25 2.71 9.41 -3.52
CA ALA A 25 2.43 8.53 -2.39
C ALA A 25 0.96 8.08 -2.37
N LEU A 26 0.02 9.00 -2.63
CA LEU A 26 -1.41 8.67 -2.73
C LEU A 26 -1.71 7.71 -3.88
N LEU A 27 -1.12 7.93 -5.06
CA LEU A 27 -1.27 7.02 -6.19
C LEU A 27 -0.71 5.64 -5.88
N PHE A 28 0.50 5.57 -5.32
CA PHE A 28 1.11 4.30 -4.94
C PHE A 28 0.28 3.55 -3.89
N GLY A 29 -0.12 4.24 -2.82
CA GLY A 29 -0.96 3.66 -1.77
C GLY A 29 -2.32 3.20 -2.30
N GLY A 30 -2.94 3.98 -3.19
CA GLY A 30 -4.21 3.62 -3.83
C GLY A 30 -4.11 2.38 -4.72
N ILE A 31 -3.07 2.29 -5.55
CA ILE A 31 -2.82 1.12 -6.41
C ILE A 31 -2.56 -0.11 -5.54
N MET A 32 -1.70 0.00 -4.52
CA MET A 32 -1.39 -1.11 -3.62
C MET A 32 -2.63 -1.56 -2.84
N GLY A 33 -3.40 -0.62 -2.30
CA GLY A 33 -4.64 -0.92 -1.60
C GLY A 33 -5.63 -1.66 -2.50
N ALA A 34 -5.84 -1.19 -3.73
CA ALA A 34 -6.69 -1.87 -4.70
C ALA A 34 -6.19 -3.29 -5.03
N ALA A 35 -4.88 -3.48 -5.23
CA ALA A 35 -4.30 -4.79 -5.49
C ALA A 35 -4.51 -5.77 -4.32
N ILE A 36 -4.32 -5.29 -3.08
CA ILE A 36 -4.58 -6.08 -1.87
C ILE A 36 -6.06 -6.44 -1.76
N THR A 37 -6.97 -5.49 -2.02
CA THR A 37 -8.41 -5.75 -2.01
C THR A 37 -8.77 -6.84 -3.00
N VAL A 38 -8.30 -6.73 -4.25
CA VAL A 38 -8.54 -7.76 -5.28
C VAL A 38 -8.00 -9.12 -4.83
N ALA A 39 -6.75 -9.19 -4.38
CA ALA A 39 -6.14 -10.44 -3.90
C ALA A 39 -6.90 -11.06 -2.72
N ALA A 40 -7.43 -10.24 -1.80
CA ALA A 40 -8.22 -10.73 -0.67
C ALA A 40 -9.62 -11.21 -1.06
N THR A 41 -10.23 -10.63 -2.10
CA THR A 41 -11.60 -10.96 -2.52
C THR A 41 -11.68 -12.01 -3.62
N ASP A 42 -10.60 -12.27 -4.36
CA ASP A 42 -10.59 -13.21 -5.49
C ASP A 42 -10.76 -14.68 -5.06
N GLY A 43 -10.76 -14.99 -3.77
CA GLY A 43 -11.03 -16.33 -3.24
C GLY A 43 -10.00 -17.40 -3.64
N SER A 44 -8.91 -16.99 -4.29
CA SER A 44 -7.80 -17.86 -4.64
C SER A 44 -7.03 -18.20 -3.37
N ALA A 45 -7.05 -19.47 -3.00
CA ALA A 45 -6.25 -19.93 -1.89
C ALA A 45 -4.74 -19.82 -2.24
N PRO A 46 -3.86 -19.52 -1.26
CA PRO A 46 -2.42 -19.53 -1.50
C PRO A 46 -1.97 -20.88 -2.06
N SER A 47 -0.93 -20.89 -2.89
CA SER A 47 -0.37 -22.14 -3.40
C SER A 47 0.06 -23.04 -2.22
N GLY A 48 -0.44 -24.28 -2.19
CA GLY A 48 -0.15 -25.24 -1.12
C GLY A 48 -1.06 -25.13 0.10
N SER A 49 -2.13 -24.33 0.06
CA SER A 49 -3.14 -24.26 1.13
C SER A 49 -3.94 -25.57 1.32
N ASP A 50 -3.89 -26.45 0.33
CA ASP A 50 -4.48 -27.79 0.32
C ASP A 50 -3.67 -28.81 1.11
N VAL A 51 -2.50 -28.42 1.65
CA VAL A 51 -1.60 -29.31 2.38
C VAL A 51 -1.24 -28.71 3.74
N GLN A 52 -1.38 -29.50 4.80
CA GLN A 52 -0.94 -29.18 6.16
C GLN A 52 0.19 -30.12 6.60
N ILE A 53 1.08 -29.63 7.46
CA ILE A 53 2.10 -30.47 8.10
C ILE A 53 1.54 -31.01 9.43
N ASP A 54 1.50 -32.32 9.58
CA ASP A 54 1.18 -32.95 10.86
C ASP A 54 2.27 -32.61 11.89
N GLY A 55 1.87 -31.92 12.96
CA GLY A 55 2.79 -31.54 14.05
C GLY A 55 3.36 -32.72 14.84
N ARG A 56 2.82 -33.94 14.70
CA ARG A 56 3.34 -35.14 15.39
C ARG A 56 4.36 -35.90 14.57
N THR A 57 4.15 -36.02 13.26
CA THR A 57 4.97 -36.88 12.38
C THR A 57 5.82 -36.10 11.37
N GLY A 58 5.47 -34.85 11.10
CA GLY A 58 6.08 -34.05 10.03
C GLY A 58 5.64 -34.46 8.62
N ALA A 59 4.65 -35.34 8.49
CA ALA A 59 4.07 -35.72 7.21
C ALA A 59 3.22 -34.60 6.62
N THR A 60 3.17 -34.53 5.29
CA THR A 60 2.23 -33.68 4.54
C THR A 60 0.88 -34.39 4.42
N GLU A 61 -0.19 -33.77 4.89
CA GLU A 61 -1.56 -34.29 4.82
C GLU A 61 -2.48 -33.27 4.13
N PRO A 62 -3.60 -33.70 3.51
CA PRO A 62 -4.61 -32.78 3.01
C PRO A 62 -5.10 -31.85 4.12
N ALA A 63 -5.26 -30.55 3.82
CA ALA A 63 -5.91 -29.62 4.73
C ALA A 63 -7.43 -29.87 4.74
N ASP A 64 -8.01 -30.06 5.93
CA ASP A 64 -9.46 -30.25 6.16
C ASP A 64 -10.27 -28.95 6.04
#